data_AF-A0A5C5YL92-F1
#
_entry.id   AF-A0A5C5YL92-F1
#
_cell.length_a   1.000
_cell.length_b   1.000
_cell.length_c   1.000
_cell.angle_alpha   90.00
_cell.angle_beta   90.00
_cell.angle_gamma   90.00
#
_symmetry.space_group_name_H-M   'P 1'
#
loop_
_entity.id
_entity.type
_entity.pdbx_description
1 polymer ?
#
loop_
_entity_poly.entity_id
_entity_poly.type
_entity_poly.pdbx_seq_one_letter_code
_entity_poly.pdbx_strand_id
1 'polypeptide(L)'
;MTIMAPVACSRRMLGLLALTAAFGVAGSASAQLLFSFESGLDGWVGPTSAGPYINHFQTTTGATEGAMAMGVETSYDFGRGARVSLSTGPVYDIFNQVSADPSLYTLDFDITFTESSWTQVSDVGTYFLFSVFSNSDAAVGFEEVNNIVNASPGVAGSYHLTMPASQLSLTPDSSYYQLGVTTNSNHFNADTNVGVTYYLDNFRFTEVPQYVETTLFSWETPDNPSTPGVDERFEGWQDGFSNAPYQHTRTITSSGATDGANALGVGSPQAGFAWGSQFAIDASVETGDPALQPLVDQLITEVNKAEILALDVTFGDDPFPASPTYESITLNLSDFTGAFYQATQNAGDPTDLAGQTVTLEFPLSSFIASGVSLPAAGGLQPGGFFRLALGTNSDDAVDISIDNVRLLAPEFAGLAGDYNDDGVVDAADYTIWRDNVGASAGTLPNDPNSVAIGQAQYATWVANFAAGGPSSSAEAAPEPGSLALCLLLAGSLAMRLRHPSA
;
A
#
# COMPACT_ATOMS: atom_id res chain seq x y z
N MET A 1 41.46 70.38 20.07
CA MET A 1 41.94 69.65 18.87
C MET A 1 42.45 68.33 19.41
N THR A 2 41.73 67.21 19.44
CA THR A 2 40.77 66.57 18.49
C THR A 2 39.99 65.53 19.33
N ILE A 3 38.68 65.69 19.53
CA ILE A 3 37.53 64.97 18.92
C ILE A 3 37.50 63.44 19.16
N MET A 4 36.36 63.01 19.74
CA MET A 4 35.87 61.66 20.02
C MET A 4 35.53 60.80 18.79
N ALA A 5 35.34 59.50 19.07
CA ALA A 5 34.38 58.52 18.50
C ALA A 5 35.00 57.36 17.65
N PRO A 6 34.27 56.24 17.44
CA PRO A 6 33.99 55.22 18.46
C PRO A 6 34.19 53.77 17.96
N VAL A 7 33.98 52.83 18.90
CA VAL A 7 33.86 51.37 18.76
C VAL A 7 32.84 50.97 17.68
N ALA A 8 33.23 50.06 16.77
CA ALA A 8 32.34 49.39 15.83
C ALA A 8 32.32 47.87 16.05
N CYS A 9 31.18 47.45 16.62
CA CYS A 9 30.44 46.19 16.50
C CYS A 9 31.01 45.08 15.58
N SER A 10 31.37 43.94 16.18
CA SER A 10 31.58 42.67 15.50
C SER A 10 30.22 41.96 15.33
N ARG A 11 29.81 41.75 14.08
CA ARG A 11 28.67 40.90 13.71
C ARG A 11 28.99 39.44 14.06
N ARG A 12 28.33 38.88 15.09
CA ARG A 12 28.14 37.43 15.23
C ARG A 12 26.81 37.08 14.56
N MET A 13 26.93 36.39 13.43
CA MET A 13 25.83 35.80 12.68
C MET A 13 25.40 34.53 13.43
N LEU A 14 24.14 34.49 13.88
CA LEU A 14 23.50 33.32 14.49
C LEU A 14 23.42 32.21 13.43
N GLY A 15 24.01 31.05 13.72
CA GLY A 15 23.85 29.84 12.91
C GLY A 15 22.44 29.29 13.08
N LEU A 16 21.72 29.20 11.97
CA LEU A 16 20.43 28.53 11.86
C LEU A 16 20.71 27.02 11.78
N LEU A 17 20.47 26.31 12.88
CA LEU A 17 20.47 24.84 12.92
C LEU A 17 19.15 24.39 12.27
N ALA A 18 19.21 23.95 11.02
CA ALA A 18 18.06 23.35 10.35
C ALA A 18 17.85 21.94 10.93
N LEU A 19 16.88 21.81 11.82
CA LEU A 19 16.35 20.54 12.28
C LEU A 19 15.35 20.06 11.21
N THR A 20 15.76 19.10 10.39
CA THR A 20 14.85 18.41 9.47
C THR A 20 13.89 17.55 10.28
N ALA A 21 12.64 18.02 10.39
CA ALA A 21 11.53 17.22 10.89
C ALA A 21 11.13 16.23 9.78
N ALA A 22 11.30 14.93 10.06
CA ALA A 22 10.66 13.88 9.30
C ALA A 22 9.15 13.97 9.56
N PHE A 23 8.38 14.44 8.58
CA PHE A 23 6.94 14.26 8.57
C PHE A 23 6.68 12.88 7.99
N GLY A 24 6.40 11.91 8.87
CA GLY A 24 5.81 10.64 8.48
C GLY A 24 4.36 10.91 8.07
N VAL A 25 4.08 10.77 6.77
CA VAL A 25 2.71 10.64 6.27
C VAL A 25 2.43 9.15 6.24
N ALA A 26 1.57 8.67 7.13
CA ALA A 26 1.05 7.31 7.09
C ALA A 26 0.20 7.14 5.82
N GLY A 27 0.32 5.99 5.15
CA GLY A 27 -0.42 5.65 3.93
C GLY A 27 0.45 5.46 2.68
N SER A 28 1.64 4.88 2.84
CA SER A 28 2.45 4.20 1.82
C SER A 28 3.57 3.46 2.56
N ALA A 29 3.95 2.27 2.10
CA ALA A 29 5.12 1.55 2.60
C ALA A 29 6.32 2.51 2.81
N SER A 30 6.91 2.53 4.01
CA SER A 30 8.03 3.43 4.29
C SER A 30 9.27 2.96 3.52
N ALA A 31 9.66 3.71 2.49
CA ALA A 31 10.86 3.43 1.72
C ALA A 31 12.10 4.04 2.40
N GLN A 32 13.03 3.19 2.83
CA GLN A 32 14.29 3.55 3.47
C GLN A 32 15.42 3.58 2.43
N LEU A 33 15.76 4.78 1.95
CA LEU A 33 16.81 4.98 0.95
C LEU A 33 18.20 4.54 1.47
N LEU A 34 18.88 3.71 0.67
CA LEU A 34 20.23 3.21 0.90
C LEU A 34 21.26 3.96 0.06
N PHE A 35 21.04 4.03 -1.26
CA PHE A 35 21.98 4.62 -2.23
C PHE A 35 21.22 5.33 -3.36
N SER A 36 21.38 6.65 -3.44
CA SER A 36 20.92 7.47 -4.59
C SER A 36 22.08 8.04 -5.42
N PHE A 37 23.32 7.84 -4.97
CA PHE A 37 24.51 8.31 -5.68
C PHE A 37 24.57 9.83 -5.92
N GLU A 38 23.79 10.66 -5.21
CA GLU A 38 23.81 12.13 -5.34
C GLU A 38 25.10 12.75 -4.82
N SER A 39 25.68 12.16 -3.76
CA SER A 39 26.90 12.65 -3.09
C SER A 39 28.19 11.94 -3.49
N GLY A 40 28.11 10.97 -4.40
CA GLY A 40 29.25 10.17 -4.85
C GLY A 40 28.86 8.71 -5.08
N LEU A 41 29.84 7.82 -5.00
CA LEU A 41 29.66 6.37 -5.19
C LEU A 41 29.42 5.61 -3.87
N ASP A 42 29.18 6.31 -2.76
CA ASP A 42 28.73 5.75 -1.48
C ASP A 42 29.49 4.50 -0.98
N GLY A 43 30.81 4.47 -1.21
CA GLY A 43 31.68 3.38 -0.77
C GLY A 43 31.62 2.11 -1.64
N TRP A 44 30.94 2.15 -2.77
CA TRP A 44 30.98 1.09 -3.76
C TRP A 44 32.41 0.93 -4.32
N VAL A 45 32.80 -0.32 -4.53
CA VAL A 45 34.12 -0.74 -5.00
C VAL A 45 33.97 -1.87 -6.01
N GLY A 46 34.97 -2.04 -6.88
CA GLY A 46 35.04 -3.19 -7.78
C GLY A 46 35.24 -4.52 -7.04
N PRO A 47 35.06 -5.65 -7.74
CA PRO A 47 35.25 -6.99 -7.17
C PRO A 47 36.72 -7.24 -6.83
N THR A 48 36.94 -8.20 -5.92
CA THR A 48 38.28 -8.65 -5.48
C THR A 48 38.89 -9.76 -6.34
N SER A 49 38.11 -10.32 -7.25
CA SER A 49 38.54 -11.32 -8.23
C SER A 49 38.22 -10.83 -9.64
N ALA A 50 39.07 -11.19 -10.60
CA ALA A 50 38.84 -10.86 -12.01
C ALA A 50 37.48 -11.43 -12.49
N GLY A 51 36.75 -10.62 -13.25
CA GLY A 51 35.43 -10.90 -13.81
C GLY A 51 35.11 -9.85 -14.89
N PRO A 52 33.88 -9.81 -15.41
CA PRO A 52 33.50 -8.90 -16.47
C PRO A 52 33.36 -7.46 -15.99
N TYR A 53 33.59 -7.14 -14.73
CA TYR A 53 33.60 -5.76 -14.27
C TYR A 53 34.80 -4.99 -14.88
N ILE A 54 34.53 -3.83 -15.48
CA ILE A 54 35.55 -2.90 -15.96
C ILE A 54 35.68 -1.72 -14.99
N ASN A 55 34.58 -1.00 -14.77
CA ASN A 55 34.58 0.23 -13.97
C ASN A 55 33.18 0.53 -13.41
N HIS A 56 33.09 1.37 -12.38
CA HIS A 56 31.87 2.06 -12.01
C HIS A 56 32.17 3.55 -11.75
N PHE A 57 31.20 4.41 -12.05
CA PHE A 57 31.38 5.87 -11.98
C PHE A 57 30.05 6.57 -11.70
N GLN A 58 30.14 7.75 -11.09
CA GLN A 58 28.99 8.61 -10.86
C GLN A 58 28.66 9.38 -12.15
N THR A 59 27.40 9.45 -12.53
CA THR A 59 26.97 10.11 -13.78
C THR A 59 25.56 10.67 -13.67
N THR A 60 25.21 11.65 -14.50
CA THR A 60 23.82 12.11 -14.64
C THR A 60 23.01 11.25 -15.61
N THR A 61 23.66 10.34 -16.34
CA THR A 61 23.00 9.44 -17.28
C THR A 61 22.34 8.30 -16.52
N GLY A 62 21.05 8.07 -16.78
CA GLY A 62 20.30 6.98 -16.17
C GLY A 62 19.81 7.23 -14.75
N ALA A 63 19.91 8.48 -14.24
CA ALA A 63 19.25 8.87 -13.00
C ALA A 63 17.73 8.81 -13.17
N THR A 64 17.03 8.19 -12.22
CA THR A 64 15.56 8.05 -12.21
C THR A 64 14.91 8.95 -11.18
N GLU A 65 15.62 9.25 -10.09
CA GLU A 65 15.24 10.26 -9.09
C GLU A 65 16.46 11.08 -8.72
N GLY A 66 16.30 12.40 -8.60
CA GLY A 66 17.46 13.28 -8.43
C GLY A 66 18.21 13.54 -9.74
N ALA A 67 19.52 13.75 -9.63
CA ALA A 67 20.38 14.17 -10.73
C ALA A 67 21.50 13.18 -11.07
N MET A 68 21.79 12.22 -10.19
CA MET A 68 22.95 11.33 -10.32
C MET A 68 22.53 9.85 -10.21
N ALA A 69 23.32 8.99 -10.83
CA ALA A 69 23.22 7.54 -10.81
C ALA A 69 24.63 6.94 -10.82
N MET A 70 24.73 5.64 -10.52
CA MET A 70 25.96 4.87 -10.70
C MET A 70 25.95 4.15 -12.04
N GLY A 71 26.82 4.55 -12.96
CA GLY A 71 27.11 3.77 -14.17
C GLY A 71 28.07 2.63 -13.88
N VAL A 72 27.83 1.46 -14.47
CA VAL A 72 28.71 0.29 -14.40
C VAL A 72 29.04 -0.19 -15.80
N GLU A 73 30.34 -0.26 -16.10
CA GLU A 73 30.88 -0.80 -17.34
C GLU A 73 31.26 -2.26 -17.14
N THR A 74 30.77 -3.13 -18.03
CA THR A 74 31.14 -4.55 -18.04
C THR A 74 31.91 -4.93 -19.31
N SER A 75 32.52 -6.11 -19.32
CA SER A 75 33.00 -6.87 -20.47
C SER A 75 32.08 -8.07 -20.71
N TYR A 76 32.52 -9.03 -21.53
CA TYR A 76 31.79 -10.28 -21.80
C TYR A 76 31.91 -11.27 -20.64
N ASP A 77 30.97 -12.24 -20.58
CA ASP A 77 30.91 -13.37 -19.65
C ASP A 77 30.28 -13.06 -18.28
N PHE A 78 30.16 -14.10 -17.44
CA PHE A 78 29.68 -14.01 -16.07
C PHE A 78 30.74 -13.43 -15.13
N GLY A 79 30.29 -12.55 -14.24
CA GLY A 79 31.00 -12.35 -12.98
C GLY A 79 30.58 -11.11 -12.20
N ARG A 80 31.18 -11.02 -11.02
CA ARG A 80 30.79 -10.09 -9.97
C ARG A 80 31.11 -8.65 -10.36
N GLY A 81 30.12 -7.78 -10.20
CA GLY A 81 30.20 -6.35 -10.47
C GLY A 81 30.65 -5.53 -9.27
N ALA A 82 30.20 -4.28 -9.22
CA ALA A 82 30.44 -3.38 -8.11
C ALA A 82 29.72 -3.88 -6.84
N ARG A 83 30.27 -3.53 -5.69
CA ARG A 83 29.70 -3.89 -4.38
C ARG A 83 30.03 -2.84 -3.33
N VAL A 84 29.28 -2.83 -2.24
CA VAL A 84 29.53 -2.05 -1.04
C VAL A 84 29.67 -2.97 0.16
N SER A 85 30.42 -2.56 1.18
CA SER A 85 30.53 -3.30 2.44
C SER A 85 30.38 -2.33 3.61
N LEU A 86 29.39 -2.61 4.42
CA LEU A 86 28.89 -1.77 5.50
C LEU A 86 29.25 -2.45 6.82
N SER A 87 29.79 -1.70 7.77
CA SER A 87 30.09 -2.22 9.12
C SER A 87 29.61 -1.27 10.22
N THR A 88 29.26 -0.03 9.86
CA THR A 88 28.74 1.02 10.74
C THR A 88 28.00 2.06 9.90
N GLY A 89 27.23 2.93 10.56
CA GLY A 89 26.60 4.11 9.95
C GLY A 89 25.15 3.89 9.53
N PRO A 90 24.46 4.93 9.03
CA PRO A 90 23.01 4.91 8.87
C PRO A 90 22.51 3.84 7.90
N VAL A 91 23.25 3.56 6.81
CA VAL A 91 22.89 2.48 5.88
C VAL A 91 23.07 1.11 6.54
N TYR A 92 24.13 0.92 7.34
CA TYR A 92 24.30 -0.30 8.13
C TYR A 92 23.16 -0.50 9.13
N ASP A 93 22.72 0.58 9.79
CA ASP A 93 21.63 0.54 10.77
C ASP A 93 20.31 0.11 10.11
N ILE A 94 20.04 0.56 8.87
CA ILE A 94 18.89 0.12 8.07
C ILE A 94 18.97 -1.38 7.73
N PHE A 95 20.12 -1.87 7.25
CA PHE A 95 20.30 -3.31 7.01
C PHE A 95 20.09 -4.13 8.29
N ASN A 96 20.56 -3.63 9.44
CA ASN A 96 20.36 -4.28 10.72
C ASN A 96 18.88 -4.32 11.13
N GLN A 97 18.16 -3.20 10.94
CA GLN A 97 16.71 -3.14 11.15
C GLN A 97 15.97 -4.18 10.31
N VAL A 98 16.21 -4.19 8.99
CA VAL A 98 15.56 -5.10 8.05
C VAL A 98 15.90 -6.56 8.36
N SER A 99 17.12 -6.83 8.84
CA SER A 99 17.53 -8.19 9.20
C SER A 99 16.79 -8.79 10.39
N ALA A 100 16.13 -7.97 11.23
CA ALA A 100 15.33 -8.45 12.36
C ALA A 100 14.12 -9.27 11.88
N ASP A 101 13.48 -8.84 10.79
CA ASP A 101 12.47 -9.61 10.07
C ASP A 101 12.45 -9.23 8.57
N PRO A 102 13.25 -9.89 7.73
CA PRO A 102 13.37 -9.55 6.32
C PRO A 102 12.14 -9.95 5.49
N SER A 103 11.14 -10.63 6.07
CA SER A 103 9.88 -10.92 5.38
C SER A 103 9.00 -9.68 5.22
N LEU A 104 9.24 -8.66 6.06
CA LEU A 104 8.51 -7.40 6.08
C LEU A 104 9.05 -6.37 5.08
N TYR A 105 10.04 -6.71 4.25
CA TYR A 105 10.72 -5.74 3.38
C TYR A 105 11.00 -6.31 1.99
N THR A 106 11.02 -5.43 0.99
CA THR A 106 11.63 -5.65 -0.32
C THR A 106 12.89 -4.80 -0.48
N LEU A 107 13.88 -5.28 -1.23
CA LEU A 107 14.94 -4.44 -1.77
C LEU A 107 14.50 -3.94 -3.15
N ASP A 108 14.38 -2.64 -3.30
CA ASP A 108 14.03 -2.01 -4.56
C ASP A 108 15.13 -1.08 -5.07
N PHE A 109 15.25 -0.98 -6.39
CA PHE A 109 16.16 -0.06 -7.08
C PHE A 109 15.79 0.03 -8.56
N ASP A 110 16.37 1.00 -9.25
CA ASP A 110 16.16 1.17 -10.67
C ASP A 110 17.41 0.77 -11.46
N ILE A 111 17.18 0.16 -12.63
CA ILE A 111 18.22 -0.05 -13.65
C ILE A 111 17.81 0.62 -14.95
N THR A 112 18.73 1.38 -15.54
CA THR A 112 18.54 2.03 -16.83
C THR A 112 19.54 1.54 -17.87
N PHE A 113 19.03 1.28 -19.07
CA PHE A 113 19.81 1.11 -20.29
C PHE A 113 19.49 2.26 -21.23
N THR A 114 20.53 2.97 -21.70
CA THR A 114 20.38 4.02 -22.70
C THR A 114 20.67 3.47 -24.10
N GLU A 115 20.41 4.25 -25.14
CA GLU A 115 20.87 3.87 -26.49
C GLU A 115 22.39 3.63 -26.51
N SER A 116 23.15 4.48 -25.80
CA SER A 116 24.61 4.35 -25.70
C SER A 116 25.09 3.12 -24.94
N SER A 117 24.25 2.51 -24.09
CA SER A 117 24.54 1.23 -23.43
C SER A 117 24.82 0.10 -24.43
N TRP A 118 24.21 0.19 -25.62
CA TRP A 118 24.24 -0.86 -26.64
C TRP A 118 25.13 -0.52 -27.83
N THR A 119 25.38 0.76 -28.12
CA THR A 119 26.18 1.14 -29.30
C THR A 119 27.67 0.83 -29.16
N GLN A 120 28.15 0.55 -27.95
CA GLN A 120 29.55 0.21 -27.70
C GLN A 120 29.85 -1.28 -27.97
N VAL A 121 28.83 -2.15 -27.98
CA VAL A 121 28.97 -3.57 -28.31
C VAL A 121 28.82 -3.81 -29.82
N SER A 122 29.70 -4.64 -30.39
CA SER A 122 29.64 -4.97 -31.83
C SER A 122 28.71 -6.15 -32.12
N ASP A 123 28.58 -7.06 -31.15
CA ASP A 123 27.57 -8.11 -31.12
C ASP A 123 26.56 -7.78 -30.03
N VAL A 124 25.31 -7.57 -30.44
CA VAL A 124 24.20 -7.31 -29.52
C VAL A 124 23.76 -8.58 -28.79
N GLY A 125 24.44 -9.72 -28.93
CA GLY A 125 24.18 -10.89 -28.10
C GLY A 125 22.73 -11.39 -28.16
N THR A 126 22.34 -12.17 -27.16
CA THR A 126 20.97 -12.72 -27.03
C THR A 126 20.38 -12.57 -25.65
N TYR A 127 21.19 -12.29 -24.63
CA TYR A 127 20.72 -12.11 -23.26
C TYR A 127 21.63 -11.16 -22.46
N PHE A 128 21.01 -10.40 -21.58
CA PHE A 128 21.68 -9.70 -20.50
C PHE A 128 20.94 -10.06 -19.21
N LEU A 129 21.63 -10.78 -18.32
CA LEU A 129 21.09 -11.19 -17.04
C LEU A 129 21.75 -10.36 -15.93
N PHE A 130 20.91 -9.85 -15.05
CA PHE A 130 21.31 -9.08 -13.88
C PHE A 130 20.93 -9.85 -12.61
N SER A 131 21.85 -9.92 -11.66
CA SER A 131 21.67 -10.57 -10.36
C SER A 131 22.13 -9.64 -9.26
N VAL A 132 21.60 -9.84 -8.05
CA VAL A 132 22.04 -9.14 -6.83
C VAL A 132 22.57 -10.19 -5.87
N PHE A 133 23.72 -9.92 -5.27
CA PHE A 133 24.26 -10.76 -4.21
C PHE A 133 24.35 -9.99 -2.91
N SER A 134 24.28 -10.73 -1.81
CA SER A 134 24.41 -10.21 -0.46
C SER A 134 25.23 -11.15 0.41
N ASN A 135 25.84 -10.60 1.46
CA ASN A 135 26.63 -11.38 2.40
C ASN A 135 26.62 -10.73 3.78
N SER A 136 26.64 -11.56 4.82
CA SER A 136 26.64 -11.16 6.24
C SER A 136 27.28 -12.28 7.08
N ASP A 137 27.22 -12.17 8.41
CA ASP A 137 27.62 -13.24 9.34
C ASP A 137 26.64 -14.44 9.36
N ALA A 138 25.71 -14.52 8.41
CA ALA A 138 24.76 -15.62 8.25
C ALA A 138 25.44 -16.98 8.14
N ALA A 139 24.74 -18.03 8.58
CA ALA A 139 25.19 -19.41 8.45
C ALA A 139 25.43 -19.84 6.99
N VAL A 140 24.65 -19.29 6.06
CA VAL A 140 24.83 -19.51 4.60
C VAL A 140 25.75 -18.45 3.98
N GLY A 141 26.09 -17.38 4.71
CA GLY A 141 27.10 -16.38 4.37
C GLY A 141 26.73 -15.59 3.12
N PHE A 142 26.96 -16.16 1.94
CA PHE A 142 26.77 -15.53 0.64
C PHE A 142 25.49 -16.04 -0.05
N GLU A 143 24.62 -15.12 -0.45
CA GLU A 143 23.40 -15.41 -1.22
C GLU A 143 23.37 -14.58 -2.51
N GLU A 144 22.81 -15.14 -3.57
CA GLU A 144 22.69 -14.48 -4.87
C GLU A 144 21.31 -14.73 -5.51
N VAL A 145 20.55 -13.65 -5.67
CA VAL A 145 19.26 -13.62 -6.34
C VAL A 145 19.51 -13.44 -7.83
N ASN A 146 19.24 -14.51 -8.59
CA ASN A 146 19.64 -14.59 -9.99
C ASN A 146 18.57 -14.09 -10.96
N ASN A 147 19.02 -13.48 -12.06
CA ASN A 147 18.21 -13.15 -13.23
C ASN A 147 16.99 -12.24 -12.94
N ILE A 148 17.16 -11.27 -12.03
CA ILE A 148 16.15 -10.28 -11.67
C ILE A 148 15.75 -9.44 -12.88
N VAL A 149 16.68 -9.24 -13.82
CA VAL A 149 16.39 -8.64 -15.13
C VAL A 149 16.89 -9.55 -16.24
N ASN A 150 16.04 -9.69 -17.25
CA ASN A 150 16.40 -10.21 -18.56
C ASN A 150 16.08 -9.14 -19.61
N ALA A 151 17.05 -8.29 -19.93
CA ALA A 151 16.85 -7.20 -20.88
C ALA A 151 16.95 -7.75 -22.32
N SER A 152 16.00 -7.34 -23.17
CA SER A 152 16.10 -7.60 -24.61
C SER A 152 17.19 -6.72 -25.21
N PRO A 153 18.13 -7.30 -25.96
CA PRO A 153 19.22 -6.54 -26.57
C PRO A 153 18.75 -5.33 -27.39
N GLY A 154 19.45 -4.20 -27.21
CA GLY A 154 19.24 -3.00 -28.03
C GLY A 154 18.01 -2.15 -27.67
N VAL A 155 17.33 -2.47 -26.57
CA VAL A 155 16.20 -1.67 -26.07
C VAL A 155 16.68 -0.74 -24.96
N ALA A 156 16.48 0.56 -25.13
CA ALA A 156 16.66 1.54 -24.07
C ALA A 156 15.40 1.57 -23.17
N GLY A 157 15.61 1.68 -21.87
CA GLY A 157 14.53 1.70 -20.89
C GLY A 157 15.04 1.79 -19.46
N SER A 158 14.19 2.29 -18.58
CA SER A 158 14.38 2.23 -17.13
C SER A 158 13.41 1.20 -16.56
N TYR A 159 13.90 0.37 -15.65
CA TYR A 159 13.16 -0.72 -15.04
C TYR A 159 13.25 -0.58 -13.53
N HIS A 160 12.08 -0.52 -12.89
CA HIS A 160 11.98 -0.62 -11.45
C HIS A 160 12.06 -2.09 -11.04
N LEU A 161 12.97 -2.42 -10.14
CA LEU A 161 13.21 -3.76 -9.67
C LEU A 161 12.85 -3.86 -8.21
N THR A 162 12.19 -4.96 -7.85
CA THR A 162 11.80 -5.30 -6.50
C THR A 162 12.10 -6.77 -6.23
N MET A 163 12.60 -7.08 -5.04
CA MET A 163 12.79 -8.45 -4.58
C MET A 163 12.53 -8.57 -3.08
N PRO A 164 12.01 -9.70 -2.57
CA PRO A 164 11.88 -9.90 -1.14
C PRO A 164 13.25 -9.83 -0.45
N ALA A 165 13.36 -9.04 0.63
CA ALA A 165 14.58 -8.96 1.41
C ALA A 165 14.93 -10.30 2.07
N SER A 166 13.95 -11.18 2.25
CA SER A 166 14.13 -12.57 2.72
C SER A 166 14.97 -13.45 1.79
N GLN A 167 15.20 -13.03 0.54
CA GLN A 167 16.13 -13.69 -0.38
C GLN A 167 17.58 -13.21 -0.22
N LEU A 168 17.82 -12.20 0.61
CA LEU A 168 19.16 -11.69 0.92
C LEU A 168 19.75 -12.41 2.12
N SER A 169 21.08 -12.50 2.15
CA SER A 169 21.84 -12.93 3.33
C SER A 169 21.89 -11.81 4.35
N LEU A 170 20.91 -11.82 5.27
CA LEU A 170 20.78 -10.87 6.36
C LEU A 170 20.79 -11.63 7.69
N THR A 171 21.63 -11.20 8.62
CA THR A 171 21.67 -11.71 10.00
C THR A 171 21.62 -10.54 10.96
N PRO A 172 20.76 -10.57 11.99
CA PRO A 172 20.76 -9.55 13.04
C PRO A 172 22.12 -9.36 13.70
N ASP A 173 22.47 -8.11 13.93
CA ASP A 173 23.71 -7.65 14.57
C ASP A 173 24.99 -8.19 13.90
N SER A 174 24.93 -8.39 12.57
CA SER A 174 26.07 -8.83 11.78
C SER A 174 27.23 -7.83 11.88
N SER A 175 28.46 -8.30 11.99
CA SER A 175 29.66 -7.45 11.98
C SER A 175 29.87 -6.70 10.66
N TYR A 176 29.21 -7.17 9.59
CA TYR A 176 29.13 -6.48 8.31
C TYR A 176 27.89 -6.88 7.51
N TYR A 177 27.45 -6.00 6.62
CA TYR A 177 26.59 -6.33 5.50
C TYR A 177 27.31 -5.99 4.20
N GLN A 178 27.14 -6.83 3.19
CA GLN A 178 27.65 -6.59 1.87
C GLN A 178 26.50 -6.76 0.88
N LEU A 179 26.40 -5.80 -0.03
CA LEU A 179 25.48 -5.82 -1.16
C LEU A 179 26.29 -5.60 -2.42
N GLY A 180 25.97 -6.32 -3.48
CA GLY A 180 26.58 -6.08 -4.77
C GLY A 180 25.74 -6.62 -5.91
N VAL A 181 26.20 -6.33 -7.11
CA VAL A 181 25.51 -6.69 -8.35
C VAL A 181 26.38 -7.63 -9.16
N THR A 182 25.75 -8.52 -9.91
CA THR A 182 26.43 -9.45 -10.81
C THR A 182 25.75 -9.39 -12.17
N THR A 183 26.52 -9.55 -13.23
CA THR A 183 25.99 -9.63 -14.58
C THR A 183 26.45 -10.91 -15.26
N ASN A 184 25.58 -11.48 -16.08
CA ASN A 184 25.91 -12.52 -17.04
C ASN A 184 25.41 -12.09 -18.42
N SER A 185 26.34 -11.80 -19.32
CA SER A 185 26.01 -11.25 -20.63
C SER A 185 26.92 -11.81 -21.71
N ASN A 186 26.34 -12.10 -22.87
CA ASN A 186 27.07 -12.42 -24.10
C ASN A 186 27.21 -11.23 -25.06
N HIS A 187 26.85 -10.02 -24.62
CA HIS A 187 27.02 -8.79 -25.39
C HIS A 187 28.46 -8.30 -25.26
N PHE A 188 29.17 -8.16 -26.37
CA PHE A 188 30.54 -7.68 -26.33
C PHE A 188 31.03 -7.08 -27.64
N ASN A 189 32.03 -6.23 -27.51
CA ASN A 189 32.89 -5.78 -28.58
C ASN A 189 34.19 -6.58 -28.56
N ALA A 190 34.43 -7.39 -29.59
CA ALA A 190 35.62 -8.24 -29.67
C ALA A 190 36.93 -7.43 -29.78
N ASP A 191 36.87 -6.22 -30.32
CA ASP A 191 38.04 -5.39 -30.57
C ASP A 191 38.45 -4.58 -29.33
N THR A 192 37.47 -4.16 -28.51
CA THR A 192 37.71 -3.31 -27.32
C THR A 192 37.53 -4.04 -25.99
N ASN A 193 37.00 -5.27 -26.02
CA ASN A 193 36.64 -6.06 -24.83
C ASN A 193 35.65 -5.33 -23.90
N VAL A 194 34.80 -4.46 -24.47
CA VAL A 194 33.76 -3.71 -23.75
C VAL A 194 32.39 -4.38 -23.98
N GLY A 195 31.64 -4.56 -22.91
CA GLY A 195 30.28 -5.07 -22.85
C GLY A 195 29.25 -3.95 -22.64
N VAL A 196 28.10 -4.30 -22.05
CA VAL A 196 27.00 -3.37 -21.84
C VAL A 196 27.29 -2.45 -20.66
N THR A 197 27.00 -1.15 -20.82
CA THR A 197 26.98 -0.22 -19.69
C THR A 197 25.56 -0.08 -19.17
N TYR A 198 25.33 -0.25 -17.88
CA TYR A 198 24.03 -0.02 -17.26
C TYR A 198 24.17 0.99 -16.11
N TYR A 199 23.05 1.63 -15.76
CA TYR A 199 23.01 2.66 -14.73
C TYR A 199 22.08 2.20 -13.62
N LEU A 200 22.53 2.31 -12.37
CA LEU A 200 21.78 1.93 -11.19
C LEU A 200 21.46 3.17 -10.36
N ASP A 201 20.26 3.19 -9.78
CA ASP A 201 19.79 4.29 -8.95
C ASP A 201 18.80 3.83 -7.87
N ASN A 202 18.61 4.65 -6.84
CA ASN A 202 17.55 4.55 -5.83
C ASN A 202 17.40 3.20 -5.13
N PHE A 203 18.53 2.61 -4.71
CA PHE A 203 18.51 1.45 -3.81
C PHE A 203 17.84 1.82 -2.49
N ARG A 204 16.83 1.05 -2.10
CA ARG A 204 16.06 1.24 -0.87
C ARG A 204 15.48 -0.07 -0.37
N PHE A 205 15.31 -0.17 0.94
CA PHE A 205 14.37 -1.17 1.47
C PHE A 205 12.99 -0.54 1.58
N THR A 206 11.96 -1.24 1.12
CA THR A 206 10.57 -0.78 1.22
C THR A 206 9.81 -1.77 2.07
N GLU A 207 9.08 -1.28 3.06
CA GLU A 207 8.23 -2.13 3.89
C GLU A 207 7.14 -2.80 3.04
N VAL A 208 6.94 -4.10 3.22
CA VAL A 208 5.78 -4.80 2.66
C VAL A 208 4.58 -4.40 3.52
N PRO A 209 3.50 -3.85 2.96
CA PRO A 209 2.29 -3.56 3.70
C PRO A 209 1.85 -4.81 4.47
N GLN A 210 1.80 -4.71 5.78
CA GLN A 210 1.20 -5.73 6.63
C GLN A 210 -0.29 -5.43 6.74
N TYR A 211 -1.11 -6.48 6.80
CA TYR A 211 -2.55 -6.32 6.92
C TYR A 211 -3.07 -7.09 8.12
N VAL A 212 -3.97 -6.46 8.86
CA VAL A 212 -4.87 -7.12 9.80
C VAL A 212 -6.09 -7.56 9.00
N GLU A 213 -6.44 -8.83 9.16
CA GLU A 213 -7.60 -9.44 8.51
C GLU A 213 -8.82 -9.38 9.44
N THR A 214 -9.91 -8.78 8.95
CA THR A 214 -11.22 -8.81 9.61
C THR A 214 -12.20 -9.61 8.76
N THR A 215 -12.62 -10.78 9.25
CA THR A 215 -13.67 -11.59 8.61
C THR A 215 -14.98 -10.80 8.56
N LEU A 216 -15.57 -10.70 7.37
CA LEU A 216 -16.83 -10.00 7.13
C LEU A 216 -18.02 -10.97 7.12
N PHE A 217 -17.83 -12.17 6.57
CA PHE A 217 -18.82 -13.24 6.52
C PHE A 217 -18.14 -14.59 6.70
N SER A 218 -18.77 -15.48 7.47
CA SER A 218 -18.31 -16.86 7.69
C SER A 218 -19.56 -17.73 7.80
N TRP A 219 -19.83 -18.64 6.87
CA TRP A 219 -21.10 -19.40 6.80
C TRP A 219 -21.23 -20.51 7.87
N GLU A 220 -20.65 -20.25 9.05
CA GLU A 220 -20.46 -21.18 10.16
C GLU A 220 -21.57 -21.11 11.22
N THR A 221 -22.43 -20.08 11.18
CA THR A 221 -23.50 -19.91 12.17
C THR A 221 -24.42 -21.15 12.20
N PRO A 222 -24.49 -21.91 13.31
CA PRO A 222 -25.29 -23.12 13.34
C PRO A 222 -26.78 -22.85 13.11
N ASP A 223 -27.40 -23.70 12.29
CA ASP A 223 -28.84 -23.66 12.01
C ASP A 223 -29.65 -23.85 13.30
N ASN A 224 -30.61 -22.96 13.55
CA ASN A 224 -31.43 -22.99 14.75
C ASN A 224 -32.60 -23.95 14.55
N PRO A 225 -32.67 -25.07 15.30
CA PRO A 225 -33.71 -26.08 15.10
C PRO A 225 -35.13 -25.57 15.43
N SER A 226 -35.25 -24.39 16.04
CA SER A 226 -36.54 -23.74 16.35
C SER A 226 -37.12 -22.97 15.17
N THR A 227 -36.34 -22.72 14.12
CA THR A 227 -36.70 -21.92 12.93
C THR A 227 -36.44 -22.68 11.63
N PRO A 228 -36.97 -23.91 11.43
CA PRO A 228 -36.58 -24.80 10.32
C PRO A 228 -36.90 -24.31 8.89
N GLY A 229 -37.53 -23.14 8.74
CA GLY A 229 -37.77 -22.49 7.45
C GLY A 229 -36.79 -21.36 7.14
N VAL A 230 -35.89 -21.05 8.06
CA VAL A 230 -34.81 -20.06 7.93
C VAL A 230 -33.53 -20.84 8.20
N ASP A 231 -32.61 -20.85 7.25
CA ASP A 231 -31.30 -21.45 7.46
C ASP A 231 -30.35 -20.33 7.89
N GLU A 232 -30.07 -20.24 9.20
CA GLU A 232 -29.28 -19.14 9.76
C GLU A 232 -27.83 -19.14 9.27
N ARG A 233 -27.34 -20.24 8.69
CA ARG A 233 -26.02 -20.29 8.03
C ARG A 233 -25.91 -19.33 6.87
N PHE A 234 -27.01 -18.92 6.24
CA PHE A 234 -26.98 -17.89 5.21
C PHE A 234 -26.77 -16.49 5.77
N GLU A 235 -26.83 -16.27 7.08
CA GLU A 235 -26.47 -15.01 7.73
C GLU A 235 -27.10 -13.76 7.08
N GLY A 236 -28.37 -13.85 6.62
CA GLY A 236 -29.07 -12.73 5.99
C GLY A 236 -28.76 -12.51 4.50
N TRP A 237 -27.97 -13.39 3.87
CA TRP A 237 -27.84 -13.42 2.41
C TRP A 237 -29.19 -13.76 1.76
N GLN A 238 -29.56 -12.97 0.76
CA GLN A 238 -30.82 -13.03 0.05
C GLN A 238 -30.62 -12.92 -1.46
N ASP A 239 -31.72 -13.01 -2.21
CA ASP A 239 -31.72 -12.75 -3.65
C ASP A 239 -31.16 -11.35 -3.92
N GLY A 240 -30.46 -11.23 -5.04
CA GLY A 240 -29.91 -9.95 -5.48
C GLY A 240 -31.00 -9.00 -5.95
N PHE A 241 -30.72 -8.19 -6.96
CA PHE A 241 -31.66 -7.14 -7.34
C PHE A 241 -32.86 -7.71 -8.07
N SER A 242 -34.05 -7.19 -7.80
CA SER A 242 -35.31 -7.66 -8.40
C SER A 242 -35.37 -7.52 -9.92
N ASN A 243 -34.51 -6.67 -10.50
CA ASN A 243 -34.37 -6.47 -11.94
C ASN A 243 -33.20 -7.24 -12.56
N ALA A 244 -32.49 -8.07 -11.79
CA ALA A 244 -31.46 -8.94 -12.33
C ALA A 244 -32.08 -9.94 -13.34
N PRO A 245 -31.37 -10.30 -14.42
CA PRO A 245 -31.90 -11.22 -15.43
C PRO A 245 -32.15 -12.63 -14.88
N TYR A 246 -31.48 -12.98 -13.78
CA TYR A 246 -31.68 -14.20 -13.00
C TYR A 246 -31.15 -13.99 -11.57
N GLN A 247 -31.49 -14.89 -10.66
CA GLN A 247 -30.94 -14.96 -9.30
C GLN A 247 -29.98 -16.14 -9.19
N HIS A 248 -29.00 -16.05 -8.29
CA HIS A 248 -28.17 -17.20 -7.98
C HIS A 248 -28.97 -18.22 -7.18
N THR A 249 -28.67 -19.51 -7.40
CA THR A 249 -29.03 -20.53 -6.41
C THR A 249 -27.99 -20.50 -5.31
N ARG A 250 -28.41 -20.47 -4.05
CA ARG A 250 -27.51 -20.47 -2.89
C ARG A 250 -27.61 -21.79 -2.14
N THR A 251 -26.48 -22.36 -1.75
CA THR A 251 -26.39 -23.56 -0.91
C THR A 251 -25.29 -23.38 0.13
N ILE A 252 -25.37 -24.11 1.24
CA ILE A 252 -24.25 -24.25 2.17
C ILE A 252 -23.52 -25.54 1.84
N THR A 253 -22.20 -25.47 1.66
CA THR A 253 -21.37 -26.57 1.21
C THR A 253 -20.07 -26.63 2.00
N SER A 254 -19.49 -27.82 2.14
CA SER A 254 -18.11 -27.97 2.65
C SER A 254 -17.06 -27.90 1.54
N SER A 255 -17.49 -27.91 0.28
CA SER A 255 -16.60 -27.74 -0.87
C SER A 255 -16.13 -26.30 -0.93
N GLY A 256 -14.82 -26.09 -1.02
CA GLY A 256 -14.25 -24.74 -1.08
C GLY A 256 -14.33 -23.94 0.23
N ALA A 257 -14.60 -24.59 1.36
CA ALA A 257 -14.44 -23.98 2.68
C ALA A 257 -12.94 -23.79 2.97
N THR A 258 -12.46 -22.55 2.88
CA THR A 258 -11.07 -22.15 3.14
C THR A 258 -10.88 -21.61 4.54
N ASP A 259 -11.95 -21.15 5.20
CA ASP A 259 -11.98 -20.83 6.62
C ASP A 259 -13.17 -21.53 7.29
N GLY A 260 -12.90 -22.31 8.34
CA GLY A 260 -13.93 -23.13 8.98
C GLY A 260 -14.29 -24.42 8.20
N ALA A 261 -15.59 -24.70 8.09
CA ALA A 261 -16.16 -25.93 7.57
C ALA A 261 -17.24 -25.73 6.49
N ASN A 262 -17.71 -24.51 6.28
CA ASN A 262 -18.85 -24.16 5.44
C ASN A 262 -18.53 -22.94 4.57
N ALA A 263 -18.85 -23.06 3.29
CA ALA A 263 -18.79 -22.00 2.29
C ALA A 263 -20.17 -21.76 1.68
N LEU A 264 -20.34 -20.62 1.01
CA LEU A 264 -21.51 -20.32 0.20
C LEU A 264 -21.35 -20.87 -1.22
N GLY A 265 -22.08 -21.93 -1.54
CA GLY A 265 -22.27 -22.36 -2.91
C GLY A 265 -23.17 -21.38 -3.67
N VAL A 266 -22.67 -20.85 -4.77
CA VAL A 266 -23.35 -19.90 -5.66
C VAL A 266 -23.45 -20.53 -7.05
N GLY A 267 -24.68 -20.83 -7.47
CA GLY A 267 -24.98 -21.35 -8.80
C GLY A 267 -25.54 -20.27 -9.72
N SER A 268 -24.79 -19.97 -10.79
CA SER A 268 -25.24 -19.16 -11.92
C SER A 268 -25.87 -20.07 -12.99
N PRO A 269 -27.17 -19.96 -13.28
CA PRO A 269 -27.88 -20.92 -14.11
C PRO A 269 -27.66 -20.74 -15.62
N GLN A 270 -27.04 -19.66 -16.06
CA GLN A 270 -26.85 -19.33 -17.48
C GLN A 270 -25.75 -18.29 -17.68
N ALA A 271 -25.30 -18.15 -18.93
CA ALA A 271 -24.34 -17.13 -19.34
C ALA A 271 -24.82 -15.68 -19.10
N GLY A 272 -23.85 -14.78 -18.94
CA GLY A 272 -24.03 -13.35 -18.82
C GLY A 272 -23.98 -12.85 -17.38
N PHE A 273 -24.11 -11.54 -17.21
CA PHE A 273 -24.00 -10.90 -15.90
C PHE A 273 -25.33 -10.89 -15.12
N ALA A 274 -25.28 -11.19 -13.83
CA ALA A 274 -26.36 -10.89 -12.90
C ALA A 274 -25.85 -10.55 -11.51
N TRP A 275 -26.45 -9.54 -10.89
CA TRP A 275 -26.42 -9.36 -9.44
C TRP A 275 -27.39 -10.35 -8.78
N GLY A 276 -26.99 -11.61 -8.66
CA GLY A 276 -27.88 -12.68 -8.24
C GLY A 276 -27.92 -12.95 -6.73
N SER A 277 -27.11 -12.27 -5.92
CA SER A 277 -27.14 -12.39 -4.45
C SER A 277 -26.72 -11.10 -3.78
N GLN A 278 -27.19 -10.87 -2.56
CA GLN A 278 -26.74 -9.76 -1.74
C GLN A 278 -26.94 -10.05 -0.24
N PHE A 279 -26.10 -9.44 0.58
CA PHE A 279 -26.37 -9.18 1.98
C PHE A 279 -26.75 -7.70 2.10
N ALA A 280 -27.92 -7.41 2.68
CA ALA A 280 -28.36 -6.04 2.91
C ALA A 280 -29.09 -5.95 4.24
N ILE A 281 -28.66 -5.00 5.06
CA ILE A 281 -29.26 -4.72 6.37
C ILE A 281 -29.70 -3.26 6.40
N ASP A 282 -30.88 -3.05 6.96
CA ASP A 282 -31.49 -1.75 7.17
C ASP A 282 -31.84 -1.64 8.67
N ALA A 283 -31.18 -0.72 9.36
CA ALA A 283 -31.40 -0.36 10.75
C ALA A 283 -32.16 0.96 10.90
N SER A 284 -32.65 1.54 9.81
CA SER A 284 -33.44 2.76 9.87
C SER A 284 -34.75 2.55 10.63
N VAL A 285 -35.18 3.57 11.36
CA VAL A 285 -36.41 3.52 12.18
C VAL A 285 -37.68 3.41 11.33
N GLU A 286 -37.61 3.82 10.06
CA GLU A 286 -38.77 3.89 9.17
C GLU A 286 -39.01 2.59 8.41
N THR A 287 -37.94 1.92 7.94
CA THR A 287 -38.03 0.77 7.03
C THR A 287 -37.29 -0.47 7.51
N GLY A 288 -36.45 -0.35 8.54
CA GLY A 288 -35.55 -1.40 9.02
C GLY A 288 -35.81 -1.87 10.45
N ASP A 289 -34.82 -2.58 10.99
CA ASP A 289 -34.76 -3.00 12.40
C ASP A 289 -33.68 -2.20 13.15
N PRO A 290 -34.07 -1.23 13.99
CA PRO A 290 -33.13 -0.42 14.76
C PRO A 290 -32.17 -1.21 15.66
N ALA A 291 -32.47 -2.48 15.97
CA ALA A 291 -31.55 -3.33 16.73
C ALA A 291 -30.27 -3.69 15.95
N LEU A 292 -30.27 -3.55 14.61
CA LEU A 292 -29.13 -3.84 13.74
C LEU A 292 -28.14 -2.67 13.63
N GLN A 293 -28.45 -1.50 14.20
CA GLN A 293 -27.59 -0.31 14.07
C GLN A 293 -26.12 -0.57 14.49
N PRO A 294 -25.83 -1.26 15.61
CA PRO A 294 -24.44 -1.55 15.98
C PRO A 294 -23.69 -2.37 14.93
N LEU A 295 -24.38 -3.30 14.25
CA LEU A 295 -23.79 -4.09 13.17
C LEU A 295 -23.53 -3.24 11.93
N VAL A 296 -24.47 -2.37 11.56
CA VAL A 296 -24.28 -1.42 10.45
C VAL A 296 -23.07 -0.52 10.70
N ASP A 297 -22.99 0.06 11.90
CA ASP A 297 -21.88 0.92 12.30
C ASP A 297 -20.55 0.16 12.23
N GLN A 298 -20.49 -1.05 12.78
CA GLN A 298 -19.30 -1.90 12.72
C GLN A 298 -18.88 -2.20 11.28
N LEU A 299 -19.79 -2.62 10.40
CA LEU A 299 -19.47 -2.96 9.02
C LEU A 299 -18.96 -1.76 8.23
N ILE A 300 -19.58 -0.58 8.41
CA ILE A 300 -19.13 0.66 7.78
C ILE A 300 -17.73 1.04 8.28
N THR A 301 -17.52 0.98 9.59
CA THR A 301 -16.23 1.27 10.22
C THR A 301 -15.13 0.35 9.69
N GLU A 302 -15.33 -0.96 9.69
CA GLU A 302 -14.31 -1.91 9.21
C GLU A 302 -14.03 -1.74 7.71
N VAL A 303 -15.06 -1.53 6.87
CA VAL A 303 -14.84 -1.25 5.45
C VAL A 303 -14.02 0.02 5.25
N ASN A 304 -14.28 1.06 6.03
CA ASN A 304 -13.56 2.33 5.91
C ASN A 304 -12.11 2.27 6.39
N LYS A 305 -11.76 1.31 7.26
CA LYS A 305 -10.36 1.03 7.67
C LYS A 305 -9.57 0.25 6.62
N ALA A 306 -10.26 -0.53 5.82
CA ALA A 306 -9.63 -1.49 4.93
C ALA A 306 -9.07 -0.82 3.68
N GLU A 307 -8.03 -1.44 3.10
CA GLU A 307 -7.55 -1.10 1.75
C GLU A 307 -8.05 -2.10 0.71
N ILE A 308 -8.32 -3.34 1.12
CA ILE A 308 -8.72 -4.44 0.23
C ILE A 308 -9.90 -5.18 0.86
N LEU A 309 -10.88 -5.53 0.03
CA LEU A 309 -11.85 -6.59 0.33
C LEU A 309 -11.42 -7.84 -0.44
N ALA A 310 -11.19 -8.94 0.25
CA ALA A 310 -10.80 -10.21 -0.35
C ALA A 310 -11.86 -11.29 -0.13
N LEU A 311 -11.93 -12.24 -1.05
CA LEU A 311 -12.71 -13.47 -0.89
C LEU A 311 -12.05 -14.61 -1.65
N ASP A 312 -12.31 -15.84 -1.21
CA ASP A 312 -11.83 -17.04 -1.88
C ASP A 312 -12.95 -17.61 -2.76
N VAL A 313 -12.62 -17.96 -4.00
CA VAL A 313 -13.53 -18.60 -4.96
C VAL A 313 -12.98 -19.97 -5.29
N THR A 314 -13.77 -21.00 -5.06
CA THR A 314 -13.46 -22.38 -5.43
C THR A 314 -14.37 -22.84 -6.54
N PHE A 315 -13.79 -23.35 -7.62
CA PHE A 315 -14.55 -23.94 -8.72
C PHE A 315 -14.88 -25.40 -8.40
N GLY A 316 -16.12 -25.82 -8.67
CA GLY A 316 -16.54 -27.21 -8.46
C GLY A 316 -15.67 -28.22 -9.20
N ASP A 317 -15.54 -29.43 -8.64
CA ASP A 317 -14.71 -30.51 -9.21
C ASP A 317 -15.22 -31.03 -10.57
N ASP A 318 -16.50 -30.87 -10.87
CA ASP A 318 -17.14 -31.34 -12.10
C ASP A 318 -17.90 -30.20 -12.78
N PRO A 319 -17.34 -29.57 -13.83
CA PRO A 319 -18.04 -28.53 -14.56
C PRO A 319 -19.21 -29.08 -15.41
N PHE A 320 -19.30 -30.41 -15.64
CA PHE A 320 -20.29 -30.98 -16.54
C PHE A 320 -21.71 -30.98 -15.94
N PRO A 321 -22.74 -30.61 -16.74
CA PRO A 321 -22.76 -30.56 -18.21
C PRO A 321 -22.40 -29.21 -18.85
N ALA A 322 -22.14 -28.17 -18.07
CA ALA A 322 -21.67 -26.88 -18.60
C ALA A 322 -20.14 -26.96 -18.83
N SER A 323 -19.58 -26.01 -19.58
CA SER A 323 -18.12 -25.91 -19.71
C SER A 323 -17.74 -24.44 -19.85
N PRO A 324 -18.05 -23.63 -18.82
CA PRO A 324 -17.68 -22.22 -18.84
C PRO A 324 -16.15 -22.10 -18.89
N THR A 325 -15.69 -21.16 -19.71
CA THR A 325 -14.27 -20.82 -19.90
C THR A 325 -13.93 -19.44 -19.34
N TYR A 326 -14.93 -18.76 -18.79
CA TYR A 326 -14.78 -17.45 -18.20
C TYR A 326 -15.72 -17.31 -17.01
N GLU A 327 -15.17 -16.83 -15.90
CA GLU A 327 -15.97 -16.35 -14.77
C GLU A 327 -15.35 -15.07 -14.19
N SER A 328 -16.22 -14.12 -13.83
CA SER A 328 -15.81 -12.92 -13.11
C SER A 328 -16.76 -12.59 -11.98
N ILE A 329 -16.19 -12.14 -10.87
CA ILE A 329 -16.93 -11.74 -9.68
C ILE A 329 -16.97 -10.22 -9.64
N THR A 330 -18.18 -9.68 -9.47
CA THR A 330 -18.40 -8.26 -9.24
C THR A 330 -18.99 -8.08 -7.86
N LEU A 331 -18.42 -7.17 -7.08
CA LEU A 331 -18.91 -6.81 -5.76
C LEU A 331 -19.43 -5.38 -5.76
N ASN A 332 -20.47 -5.13 -4.96
CA ASN A 332 -20.95 -3.79 -4.67
C ASN A 332 -20.92 -3.52 -3.18
N LEU A 333 -20.52 -2.31 -2.80
CA LEU A 333 -20.72 -1.73 -1.48
C LEU A 333 -21.66 -0.52 -1.60
N SER A 334 -22.68 -0.46 -0.74
CA SER A 334 -23.58 0.70 -0.67
C SER A 334 -23.94 1.02 0.78
N ASP A 335 -24.07 2.32 1.06
CA ASP A 335 -24.54 2.86 2.33
C ASP A 335 -25.92 3.52 2.17
N PHE A 336 -26.40 4.21 3.22
CA PHE A 336 -27.69 4.90 3.23
C PHE A 336 -27.83 6.02 2.19
N THR A 337 -26.74 6.54 1.63
CA THR A 337 -26.78 7.56 0.58
C THR A 337 -27.26 6.98 -0.75
N GLY A 338 -27.19 5.65 -0.90
CA GLY A 338 -27.53 4.94 -2.13
C GLY A 338 -26.44 5.01 -3.20
N ALA A 339 -25.24 5.51 -2.88
CA ALA A 339 -24.09 5.40 -3.75
C ALA A 339 -23.75 3.92 -4.00
N PHE A 340 -23.62 3.55 -5.28
CA PHE A 340 -23.44 2.17 -5.72
C PHE A 340 -22.00 1.95 -6.16
N TYR A 341 -21.08 1.75 -5.21
CA TYR A 341 -19.68 1.51 -5.52
C TYR A 341 -19.48 0.07 -5.96
N GLN A 342 -18.88 -0.16 -7.12
CA GLN A 342 -18.69 -1.52 -7.63
C GLN A 342 -17.28 -1.75 -8.17
N ALA A 343 -16.81 -2.98 -8.03
CA ALA A 343 -15.53 -3.46 -8.55
C ALA A 343 -15.72 -4.88 -9.13
N THR A 344 -14.97 -5.21 -10.17
CA THR A 344 -15.01 -6.51 -10.84
C THR A 344 -13.61 -7.12 -10.89
N GLN A 345 -13.49 -8.40 -10.57
CA GLN A 345 -12.28 -9.18 -10.76
C GLN A 345 -12.56 -10.43 -11.60
N ASN A 346 -11.60 -10.78 -12.44
CA ASN A 346 -11.63 -12.01 -13.21
C ASN A 346 -11.25 -13.18 -12.30
N ALA A 347 -12.13 -14.17 -12.18
CA ALA A 347 -11.88 -15.37 -11.39
C ALA A 347 -11.09 -16.44 -12.18
N GLY A 348 -11.05 -16.33 -13.52
CA GLY A 348 -10.32 -17.23 -14.40
C GLY A 348 -11.23 -18.13 -15.23
N ASP A 349 -10.65 -19.22 -15.73
CA ASP A 349 -11.36 -20.26 -16.49
C ASP A 349 -11.78 -21.38 -15.51
N PRO A 350 -13.09 -21.55 -15.25
CA PRO A 350 -13.57 -22.58 -14.33
C PRO A 350 -13.20 -24.02 -14.73
N THR A 351 -13.02 -24.29 -16.03
CA THR A 351 -12.64 -25.61 -16.53
C THR A 351 -11.18 -25.92 -16.23
N ASP A 352 -10.29 -24.94 -16.39
CA ASP A 352 -8.86 -25.09 -16.07
C ASP A 352 -8.60 -25.10 -14.55
N LEU A 353 -9.46 -24.41 -13.79
CA LEU A 353 -9.35 -24.25 -12.34
C LEU A 353 -10.28 -25.17 -11.53
N ALA A 354 -10.87 -26.20 -12.16
CA ALA A 354 -11.75 -27.14 -11.48
C ALA A 354 -11.10 -27.75 -10.22
N GLY A 355 -11.82 -27.69 -9.09
CA GLY A 355 -11.35 -28.13 -7.77
C GLY A 355 -10.29 -27.24 -7.13
N GLN A 356 -9.92 -26.12 -7.76
CA GLN A 356 -8.95 -25.16 -7.23
C GLN A 356 -9.64 -23.95 -6.63
N THR A 357 -8.96 -23.34 -5.66
CA THR A 357 -9.34 -22.09 -5.01
C THR A 357 -8.45 -20.97 -5.52
N VAL A 358 -9.06 -19.84 -5.86
CA VAL A 358 -8.38 -18.57 -6.12
C VAL A 358 -8.82 -17.52 -5.12
N THR A 359 -7.88 -16.77 -4.56
CA THR A 359 -8.20 -15.58 -3.75
C THR A 359 -8.35 -14.39 -4.69
N LEU A 360 -9.50 -13.72 -4.63
CA LEU A 360 -9.77 -12.48 -5.35
C LEU A 360 -9.64 -11.31 -4.39
N GLU A 361 -8.71 -10.42 -4.67
CA GLU A 361 -8.51 -9.17 -3.92
C GLU A 361 -9.13 -8.01 -4.68
N PHE A 362 -9.99 -7.24 -4.03
CA PHE A 362 -10.63 -6.06 -4.58
C PHE A 362 -10.12 -4.83 -3.80
N PRO A 363 -9.11 -4.11 -4.31
CA PRO A 363 -8.69 -2.85 -3.71
C PRO A 363 -9.91 -1.92 -3.59
N LEU A 364 -10.14 -1.30 -2.44
CA LEU A 364 -11.27 -0.38 -2.25
C LEU A 364 -11.19 0.83 -3.20
N SER A 365 -9.98 1.18 -3.66
CA SER A 365 -9.77 2.17 -4.71
C SER A 365 -10.37 1.79 -6.07
N SER A 366 -10.63 0.51 -6.32
CA SER A 366 -11.29 0.02 -7.54
C SER A 366 -12.83 0.03 -7.46
N PHE A 367 -13.40 0.25 -6.27
CA PHE A 367 -14.84 0.39 -6.08
C PHE A 367 -15.26 1.79 -6.51
N ILE A 368 -15.84 1.90 -7.71
CA ILE A 368 -16.20 3.19 -8.31
C ILE A 368 -17.71 3.40 -8.30
N ALA A 369 -18.15 4.59 -7.88
CA ALA A 369 -19.50 5.10 -8.08
C ALA A 369 -19.44 6.47 -8.77
N SER A 370 -20.20 6.67 -9.85
CA SER A 370 -20.25 7.97 -10.57
C SER A 370 -18.87 8.54 -10.95
N GLY A 371 -17.89 7.66 -11.21
CA GLY A 371 -16.52 8.04 -11.58
C GLY A 371 -15.59 8.39 -10.41
N VAL A 372 -16.02 8.25 -9.16
CA VAL A 372 -15.22 8.48 -7.95
C VAL A 372 -15.04 7.16 -7.21
N SER A 373 -13.82 6.89 -6.73
CA SER A 373 -13.55 5.70 -5.92
C SER A 373 -14.03 5.85 -4.49
N LEU A 374 -14.32 4.73 -3.83
CA LEU A 374 -14.78 4.71 -2.45
C LEU A 374 -13.85 5.47 -1.49
N PRO A 375 -12.52 5.24 -1.48
CA PRO A 375 -11.60 6.04 -0.67
C PRO A 375 -11.58 7.52 -1.05
N ALA A 376 -11.64 7.86 -2.33
CA ALA A 376 -11.65 9.26 -2.79
C ALA A 376 -12.95 10.01 -2.41
N ALA A 377 -14.05 9.29 -2.20
CA ALA A 377 -15.30 9.82 -1.68
C ALA A 377 -15.31 9.96 -0.15
N GLY A 378 -14.23 9.55 0.54
CA GLY A 378 -14.14 9.55 2.00
C GLY A 378 -14.77 8.31 2.65
N GLY A 379 -14.90 7.20 1.90
CA GLY A 379 -15.46 5.94 2.40
C GLY A 379 -17.00 5.91 2.40
N LEU A 380 -17.54 4.83 2.96
CA LEU A 380 -18.97 4.66 3.21
C LEU A 380 -19.40 5.65 4.31
N GLN A 381 -20.56 6.26 4.13
CA GLN A 381 -21.09 7.27 5.04
C GLN A 381 -21.86 6.62 6.20
N PRO A 382 -21.69 7.08 7.45
CA PRO A 382 -22.42 6.56 8.60
C PRO A 382 -23.94 6.69 8.45
N GLY A 383 -24.70 5.63 8.72
CA GLY A 383 -26.14 5.65 8.62
C GLY A 383 -26.79 4.32 8.98
N GLY A 384 -28.08 4.17 8.68
CA GLY A 384 -28.84 2.98 9.03
C GLY A 384 -28.87 1.92 7.93
N PHE A 385 -27.96 1.91 6.96
CA PHE A 385 -28.02 0.94 5.86
C PHE A 385 -26.62 0.52 5.42
N PHE A 386 -26.47 -0.79 5.20
CA PHE A 386 -25.29 -1.39 4.60
C PHE A 386 -25.70 -2.48 3.60
N ARG A 387 -25.01 -2.54 2.46
CA ARG A 387 -25.15 -3.63 1.49
C ARG A 387 -23.78 -4.08 0.99
N LEU A 388 -23.61 -5.40 0.92
CA LEU A 388 -22.68 -6.08 0.03
C LEU A 388 -23.51 -6.84 -1.02
N ALA A 389 -23.38 -6.53 -2.32
CA ALA A 389 -23.97 -7.36 -3.37
C ALA A 389 -22.90 -8.16 -4.11
N LEU A 390 -23.29 -9.34 -4.57
CA LEU A 390 -22.48 -10.26 -5.35
C LEU A 390 -23.10 -10.47 -6.73
N GLY A 391 -22.32 -10.19 -7.76
CA GLY A 391 -22.65 -10.47 -9.14
C GLY A 391 -21.63 -11.40 -9.78
N THR A 392 -22.12 -12.28 -10.64
CA THR A 392 -21.28 -13.16 -11.47
C THR A 392 -21.46 -12.76 -12.93
N ASN A 393 -20.46 -13.07 -13.76
CA ASN A 393 -20.58 -13.00 -15.21
C ASN A 393 -19.71 -14.08 -15.83
N SER A 394 -20.41 -15.09 -16.34
CA SER A 394 -19.86 -16.26 -16.98
C SER A 394 -20.28 -16.36 -18.45
N ASP A 395 -19.58 -17.18 -19.22
CA ASP A 395 -19.95 -17.52 -20.60
C ASP A 395 -20.90 -18.72 -20.70
N ASP A 396 -21.17 -19.42 -19.60
CA ASP A 396 -22.17 -20.50 -19.46
C ASP A 396 -22.65 -20.62 -17.99
N ALA A 397 -23.51 -21.58 -17.67
CA ALA A 397 -23.84 -21.92 -16.29
C ALA A 397 -22.58 -22.32 -15.50
N VAL A 398 -22.46 -21.87 -14.25
CA VAL A 398 -21.31 -22.15 -13.39
C VAL A 398 -21.74 -22.28 -11.93
N ASP A 399 -21.20 -23.26 -11.22
CA ASP A 399 -21.31 -23.41 -9.77
C ASP A 399 -19.95 -23.13 -9.13
N ILE A 400 -19.91 -22.12 -8.26
CA ILE A 400 -18.72 -21.74 -7.49
C ILE A 400 -19.03 -21.82 -6.00
N SER A 401 -18.00 -21.99 -5.17
CA SER A 401 -18.11 -21.82 -3.73
C SER A 401 -17.32 -20.58 -3.34
N ILE A 402 -17.93 -19.70 -2.55
CA ILE A 402 -17.30 -18.50 -2.01
C ILE A 402 -17.09 -18.70 -0.53
N ASP A 403 -15.86 -18.42 -0.08
CA ASP A 403 -15.53 -18.43 1.35
C ASP A 403 -14.58 -17.29 1.74
N ASN A 404 -14.34 -17.13 3.04
CA ASN A 404 -13.34 -16.23 3.61
C ASN A 404 -13.45 -14.79 3.07
N VAL A 405 -14.67 -14.24 3.12
CA VAL A 405 -14.92 -12.84 2.73
C VAL A 405 -14.42 -11.96 3.86
N ARG A 406 -13.38 -11.18 3.59
CA ARG A 406 -12.65 -10.43 4.62
C ARG A 406 -12.18 -9.08 4.12
N LEU A 407 -11.87 -8.24 5.09
CA LEU A 407 -11.26 -6.94 4.88
C LEU A 407 -9.81 -7.01 5.32
N LEU A 408 -8.92 -6.44 4.51
CA LEU A 408 -7.51 -6.29 4.83
C LEU A 408 -7.27 -4.81 5.09
N ALA A 409 -7.09 -4.47 6.36
CA ALA A 409 -6.71 -3.13 6.78
C ALA A 409 -5.21 -3.12 7.07
N PRO A 410 -4.46 -2.08 6.64
CA PRO A 410 -3.04 -2.02 6.93
C PRO A 410 -2.81 -2.10 8.44
N GLU A 411 -1.85 -2.91 8.85
CA GLU A 411 -1.42 -2.99 10.24
C GLU A 411 -0.72 -1.66 10.56
N PHE A 412 -1.50 -0.68 11.01
CA PHE A 412 -0.93 0.48 11.65
C PHE A 412 -0.34 -0.01 12.97
N ALA A 413 0.97 0.07 13.14
CA ALA A 413 1.57 0.01 14.46
C ALA A 413 0.86 1.09 15.30
N GLY A 414 -0.10 0.67 16.13
CA GLY A 414 -1.14 1.47 16.77
C GLY A 414 -0.93 2.98 16.67
N LEU A 415 -1.72 3.67 15.84
CA LEU A 415 -1.58 5.12 15.64
C LEU A 415 -1.65 5.80 17.00
N ALA A 416 -0.55 6.42 17.43
CA ALA A 416 -0.48 6.96 18.76
C ALA A 416 -1.59 8.01 18.97
N GLY A 417 -2.53 7.76 19.88
CA GLY A 417 -3.68 8.65 20.10
C GLY A 417 -5.00 8.18 19.47
N ASP A 418 -4.98 7.11 18.69
CA ASP A 418 -6.15 6.36 18.23
C ASP A 418 -6.59 5.42 19.36
N TYR A 419 -7.40 5.96 20.26
CA TYR A 419 -7.82 5.32 21.49
C TYR A 419 -9.04 4.43 21.32
N ASN A 420 -9.71 4.44 20.17
CA ASN A 420 -10.74 3.46 19.83
C ASN A 420 -10.26 2.38 18.82
N ASP A 421 -9.00 2.45 18.38
CA ASP A 421 -8.36 1.54 17.42
C ASP A 421 -9.14 1.49 16.09
N ASP A 422 -9.62 2.67 15.67
CA ASP A 422 -10.38 2.82 14.45
C ASP A 422 -9.56 3.20 13.21
N GLY A 423 -8.24 3.24 13.35
CA GLY A 423 -7.30 3.57 12.28
C GLY A 423 -7.24 5.07 12.00
N VAL A 424 -7.99 5.91 12.72
CA VAL A 424 -8.02 7.36 12.56
C VAL A 424 -7.91 8.02 13.94
N VAL A 425 -7.08 9.05 14.06
CA VAL A 425 -7.05 9.85 15.30
C VAL A 425 -8.02 11.02 15.16
N ASP A 426 -9.23 10.92 15.71
CA ASP A 426 -10.29 11.92 15.57
C ASP A 426 -11.00 12.29 16.89
N ALA A 427 -12.17 12.94 16.79
CA ALA A 427 -12.90 13.39 17.97
C ALA A 427 -13.49 12.24 18.81
N ALA A 428 -13.68 11.04 18.25
CA ALA A 428 -14.14 9.87 18.96
C ALA A 428 -13.09 9.41 19.99
N ASP A 429 -11.81 9.41 19.65
CA ASP A 429 -10.71 9.08 20.57
C ASP A 429 -10.66 9.97 21.79
N TYR A 430 -10.97 11.26 21.60
CA TYR A 430 -11.05 12.19 22.71
C TYR A 430 -12.07 11.73 23.75
N THR A 431 -13.19 11.15 23.32
CA THR A 431 -14.22 10.66 24.24
C THR A 431 -13.74 9.41 24.98
N ILE A 432 -13.05 8.48 24.29
CA ILE A 432 -12.45 7.30 24.93
C ILE A 432 -11.37 7.70 25.93
N TRP A 433 -10.47 8.62 25.56
CA TRP A 433 -9.49 9.18 26.49
C TRP A 433 -10.17 9.80 27.71
N ARG A 434 -11.19 10.62 27.47
CA ARG A 434 -11.87 11.39 28.51
C ARG A 434 -12.53 10.49 29.54
N ASP A 435 -13.14 9.40 29.10
CA ASP A 435 -13.83 8.44 29.95
C ASP A 435 -12.86 7.59 30.78
N ASN A 436 -11.60 7.47 30.35
CA ASN A 436 -10.57 6.68 31.02
C ASN A 436 -9.56 7.51 31.85
N VAL A 437 -9.75 8.84 31.99
CA VAL A 437 -8.84 9.69 32.78
C VAL A 437 -8.74 9.19 34.23
N GLY A 438 -7.51 8.95 34.69
CA GLY A 438 -7.20 8.41 36.02
C GLY A 438 -7.06 6.89 36.08
N ALA A 439 -7.32 6.17 34.98
CA ALA A 439 -7.04 4.74 34.88
C ALA A 439 -5.53 4.44 34.84
N SER A 440 -5.17 3.17 35.00
CA SER A 440 -3.78 2.70 34.93
C SER A 440 -3.19 2.84 33.53
N ALA A 441 -1.86 2.84 33.44
CA ALA A 441 -1.17 2.77 32.15
C ALA A 441 -1.61 1.50 31.38
N GLY A 442 -1.74 1.61 30.06
CA GLY A 442 -2.16 0.50 29.19
C GLY A 442 -3.67 0.23 29.17
N THR A 443 -4.50 1.11 29.74
CA THR A 443 -5.96 1.01 29.62
C THR A 443 -6.46 1.45 28.25
N LEU A 444 -5.80 2.41 27.60
CA LEU A 444 -6.16 2.87 26.27
C LEU A 444 -5.40 2.04 25.21
N PRO A 445 -6.08 1.60 24.13
CA PRO A 445 -5.43 1.16 22.90
C PRO A 445 -4.44 2.20 22.41
N ASN A 446 -3.38 1.77 21.72
CA ASN A 446 -2.43 2.68 21.03
C ASN A 446 -1.89 3.84 21.89
N ASP A 447 -1.79 3.62 23.21
CA ASP A 447 -1.19 4.58 24.14
C ASP A 447 0.31 4.32 24.27
N PRO A 448 1.17 5.16 23.68
CA PRO A 448 2.62 5.00 23.82
C PRO A 448 3.12 5.39 25.22
N ASN A 449 2.27 6.00 26.04
CA ASN A 449 2.66 6.55 27.32
C ASN A 449 2.48 5.48 28.41
N SER A 450 3.59 4.97 28.96
CA SER A 450 3.56 4.00 30.08
C SER A 450 3.23 4.65 31.44
N VAL A 451 2.28 5.59 31.47
CA VAL A 451 1.85 6.34 32.66
C VAL A 451 0.33 6.30 32.80
N ALA A 452 -0.19 6.60 34.00
CA ALA A 452 -1.63 6.70 34.22
C ALA A 452 -2.31 7.66 33.24
N ILE A 453 -3.52 7.32 32.81
CA ILE A 453 -4.23 8.05 31.75
C ILE A 453 -4.54 9.48 32.19
N GLY A 454 -4.07 10.45 31.41
CA GLY A 454 -4.22 11.87 31.72
C GLY A 454 -3.65 12.78 30.66
N GLN A 455 -2.93 13.81 31.06
CA GLN A 455 -2.49 14.89 30.18
C GLN A 455 -1.50 14.43 29.09
N ALA A 456 -0.71 13.38 29.35
CA ALA A 456 0.25 12.85 28.37
C ALA A 456 -0.48 12.28 27.15
N GLN A 457 -1.50 11.46 27.38
CA GLN A 457 -2.36 10.89 26.36
C GLN A 457 -3.13 11.96 25.58
N TYR A 458 -3.68 12.96 26.27
CA TYR A 458 -4.29 14.09 25.58
C TYR A 458 -3.32 14.82 24.66
N ALA A 459 -2.06 15.01 25.08
CA ALA A 459 -1.04 15.62 24.23
C ALA A 459 -0.69 14.74 23.03
N THR A 460 -0.63 13.42 23.21
CA THR A 460 -0.47 12.45 22.11
C THR A 460 -1.61 12.56 21.10
N TRP A 461 -2.86 12.52 21.55
CA TRP A 461 -4.03 12.71 20.69
C TRP A 461 -4.01 14.05 19.94
N VAL A 462 -3.73 15.17 20.62
CA VAL A 462 -3.62 16.48 19.97
C VAL A 462 -2.52 16.49 18.90
N ALA A 463 -1.39 15.86 19.17
CA ALA A 463 -0.25 15.83 18.26
C ALA A 463 -0.54 15.02 16.99
N ASN A 464 -1.42 14.02 17.09
CA ASN A 464 -1.74 13.11 15.99
C ASN A 464 -3.15 13.32 15.43
N PHE A 465 -3.90 14.33 15.88
CA PHE A 465 -5.26 14.58 15.39
C PHE A 465 -5.31 14.69 13.86
N ALA A 466 -6.24 13.95 13.26
CA ALA A 466 -6.41 13.69 11.83
C ALA A 466 -5.35 12.79 11.16
N ALA A 467 -4.48 12.11 11.91
CA ALA A 467 -3.68 11.01 11.39
C ALA A 467 -4.58 9.83 10.98
N GLY A 468 -4.22 9.11 9.91
CA GLY A 468 -4.96 7.94 9.41
C GLY A 468 -6.24 8.26 8.61
N GLY A 469 -6.76 9.47 8.69
CA GLY A 469 -7.90 9.90 7.88
C GLY A 469 -7.54 10.20 6.42
N PRO A 470 -8.52 10.25 5.49
CA PRO A 470 -8.27 10.64 4.11
C PRO A 470 -7.56 11.99 4.09
N SER A 471 -6.42 12.04 3.39
CA SER A 471 -5.61 13.24 3.24
C SER A 471 -6.45 14.33 2.58
N SER A 472 -7.03 15.19 3.40
CA SER A 472 -7.66 16.41 2.93
C SER A 472 -6.54 17.27 2.34
N SER A 473 -6.55 17.39 1.02
CA SER A 473 -5.79 18.45 0.37
C SER A 473 -6.25 19.75 1.02
N ALA A 474 -5.31 20.46 1.65
CA ALA A 474 -5.58 21.77 2.23
C ALA A 474 -5.94 22.72 1.09
N GLU A 475 -7.22 22.75 0.73
CA GLU A 475 -7.76 23.80 -0.10
C GLU A 475 -7.56 25.08 0.70
N ALA A 476 -6.80 26.03 0.13
CA ALA A 476 -6.54 27.30 0.77
C ALA A 476 -7.89 27.91 1.15
N ALA A 477 -8.17 27.96 2.46
CA ALA A 477 -9.37 28.57 2.98
C ALA A 477 -9.53 29.95 2.33
N PRO A 478 -10.68 30.26 1.71
CA PRO A 478 -10.90 31.58 1.12
C PRO A 478 -10.61 32.62 2.19
N GLU A 479 -9.64 33.50 1.93
CA GLU A 479 -9.23 34.50 2.92
C GLU A 479 -10.49 35.22 3.44
N PRO A 480 -10.72 35.27 4.77
CA PRO A 480 -11.81 36.05 5.33
C PRO A 480 -11.64 37.47 4.79
N GLY A 481 -12.71 38.05 4.22
CA GLY A 481 -12.75 39.32 3.47
C GLY A 481 -12.25 40.57 4.20
N SER A 482 -11.02 40.53 4.68
CA SER A 482 -10.30 41.53 5.45
C SER A 482 -10.00 42.72 4.55
N LEU A 483 -9.73 42.47 3.26
CA LEU A 483 -9.64 43.49 2.23
C LEU A 483 -10.97 44.21 1.98
N ALA A 484 -12.11 43.50 2.04
CA ALA A 484 -13.43 44.14 1.91
C ALA A 484 -13.74 45.02 3.13
N LEU A 485 -13.39 44.58 4.34
CA LEU A 485 -13.49 45.39 5.56
C LEU A 485 -12.56 46.61 5.54
N CYS A 486 -11.32 46.46 5.07
CA CYS A 486 -10.38 47.58 4.92
C CYS A 486 -10.86 48.60 3.87
N LEU A 487 -11.46 48.16 2.77
CA LEU A 487 -12.00 49.07 1.74
C LEU A 487 -13.28 49.78 2.20
N LEU A 488 -14.14 49.12 2.98
CA LEU A 488 -15.33 49.74 3.57
C LEU A 488 -14.97 50.76 4.67
N LEU A 489 -13.94 50.48 5.47
CA LEU A 489 -13.40 51.42 6.46
C LEU A 489 -12.70 52.61 5.79
N ALA A 490 -11.95 52.39 4.71
CA ALA A 490 -11.34 53.48 3.94
C ALA A 490 -12.39 54.36 3.22
N GLY A 491 -13.45 53.75 2.68
CA GLY A 491 -14.54 54.46 2.00
C GLY A 491 -15.39 55.31 2.95
N SER A 492 -15.64 54.83 4.16
CA SER A 492 -16.38 55.59 5.19
C SER A 492 -15.59 56.78 5.76
N LEU A 493 -14.25 56.68 5.83
CA LEU A 493 -13.38 57.80 6.21
C LEU A 493 -13.30 58.87 5.11
N ALA A 494 -13.28 58.47 3.83
CA ALA A 494 -13.28 59.40 2.70
C ALA A 494 -14.60 60.16 2.53
N MET A 495 -15.74 59.56 2.88
CA MET A 495 -17.04 60.23 2.87
C MET A 495 -17.22 61.24 4.02
N ARG A 496 -16.59 61.02 5.18
CA ARG A 496 -16.60 62.00 6.29
C ARG A 496 -15.78 63.26 6.01
N LEU A 497 -14.84 63.21 5.07
CA LEU A 497 -14.02 64.37 4.68
C LEU A 497 -14.64 65.22 3.54
N ARG A 498 -15.83 64.86 3.04
CA ARG A 498 -16.50 65.55 1.92
C ARG A 498 -17.77 66.33 2.29
N HIS A 499 -17.98 66.68 3.56
CA HIS A 499 -18.98 67.69 3.94
C HIS A 499 -18.35 69.09 4.06
N PRO A 500 -18.37 69.93 3.02
CA PRO A 500 -18.14 71.36 3.17
C PRO A 500 -19.37 72.00 3.83
N SER A 501 -19.13 72.81 4.85
CA SER A 501 -20.12 73.75 5.39
C SER A 501 -20.22 74.94 4.44
N ALA A 502 -21.34 75.07 3.71
CA ALA A 502 -21.95 76.32 3.24
C ALA A 502 -23.23 76.00 2.44
#